data_AF-A0A839VBV4-F1
#
_entry.id   AF-A0A839VBV4-F1
#
_cell.length_a   1.000
_cell.length_b   1.000
_cell.length_c   1.000
_cell.angle_alpha   90.00
_cell.angle_beta   90.00
_cell.angle_gamma   90.00
#
_symmetry.space_group_name_H-M   'P 1'
#
loop_
_entity.id
_entity.type
_entity.pdbx_description
1 polymer ?
#
loop_
_entity_poly.entity_id
_entity_poly.type
_entity_poly.pdbx_seq_one_letter_code
_entity_poly.pdbx_strand_id
1 'polypeptide(L)'
;TSFIAHAGGPPLNFYLLQCRLSKEQFLGTAVVFLAATNLVKLVPYGLLGLLSVENLTVALLLIPVAWLGVRLGLVIQKRLSGELFFQLILGLLILLGIRLIIDGAG
;
A
#
# COMPACT_ATOMS: atom_id res chain seq x y z
N THR A 1 8.10 3.39 -17.66
CA THR A 1 7.19 2.22 -17.53
C THR A 1 6.80 2.06 -16.07
N SER A 2 5.99 2.99 -15.55
CA SER A 2 5.58 2.99 -14.14
C SER A 2 4.28 2.22 -14.02
N PHE A 3 4.30 1.09 -13.31
CA PHE A 3 3.10 0.34 -12.97
C PHE A 3 2.20 1.22 -12.08
N ILE A 4 1.15 1.77 -12.69
CA ILE A 4 -0.01 2.43 -12.03
C ILE A 4 -0.61 1.53 -10.92
N ALA A 5 -0.25 0.23 -10.89
CA ALA A 5 -0.64 -0.76 -9.90
C ALA A 5 -0.07 -0.57 -8.46
N HIS A 6 0.83 0.38 -8.21
CA HIS A 6 1.17 0.81 -6.84
C HIS A 6 0.55 2.17 -6.45
N ALA A 7 -0.16 2.83 -7.37
CA ALA A 7 -0.88 4.09 -7.15
C ALA A 7 -2.31 3.90 -6.62
N GLY A 8 -2.72 2.67 -6.29
CA GLY A 8 -4.03 2.40 -5.68
C GLY A 8 -4.12 2.82 -4.20
N GLY A 9 -2.99 3.10 -3.55
CA GLY A 9 -2.96 3.51 -2.15
C GLY A 9 -3.74 4.81 -1.86
N PRO A 10 -3.49 5.91 -2.59
CA PRO A 10 -4.22 7.15 -2.36
C PRO A 10 -5.73 7.08 -2.61
N PRO A 11 -6.24 6.49 -3.72
CA PRO A 11 -7.68 6.29 -3.89
C PRO A 11 -8.31 5.43 -2.79
N LEU A 12 -7.64 4.34 -2.39
CA LEU A 12 -8.10 3.50 -1.29
C LEU A 12 -8.17 4.27 0.04
N ASN A 13 -7.11 5.02 0.37
CA ASN A 13 -7.06 5.81 1.59
C ASN A 13 -8.14 6.89 1.59
N PHE A 14 -8.37 7.56 0.46
CA PHE A 14 -9.43 8.55 0.32
C PHE A 14 -10.82 7.95 0.56
N TYR A 15 -11.09 6.77 -0.01
CA TYR A 15 -12.34 6.04 0.24
C TYR A 15 -12.48 5.64 1.72
N LEU A 16 -11.47 5.00 2.31
CA LEU A 16 -11.52 4.50 3.69
C LEU A 16 -11.62 5.63 4.73
N LEU A 17 -11.09 6.82 4.45
CA LEU A 17 -11.27 7.99 5.30
C LEU A 17 -12.75 8.38 5.45
N GLN A 18 -13.55 8.22 4.39
CA GLN A 18 -14.97 8.54 4.42
C GLN A 18 -15.78 7.52 5.23
N CYS A 19 -15.28 6.29 5.36
CA CYS A 19 -15.93 5.21 6.11
C CYS A 19 -15.89 5.39 7.64
N ARG A 20 -15.20 6.42 8.16
CA ARG A 20 -15.10 6.73 9.61
C ARG A 20 -14.68 5.52 10.48
N LEU A 21 -13.79 4.70 9.93
CA LEU A 21 -13.28 3.50 10.59
C LEU A 21 -12.38 3.85 11.78
N SER A 22 -12.27 2.93 12.76
CA SER A 22 -11.17 3.01 13.71
C SER A 22 -9.82 2.83 12.99
N LYS A 23 -8.72 3.32 13.57
CA LYS A 23 -7.36 3.16 13.00
C LYS A 23 -7.06 1.70 12.64
N GLU A 24 -7.45 0.77 13.51
CA GLU A 24 -7.20 -0.66 13.34
C GLU A 24 -8.04 -1.25 12.20
N GLN A 25 -9.32 -0.87 12.11
CA GLN A 25 -10.20 -1.27 11.00
C GLN A 25 -9.72 -0.71 9.67
N PHE A 26 -9.26 0.55 9.65
CA PHE A 26 -8.67 1.18 8.47
C PHE A 26 -7.46 0.38 7.98
N LEU A 27 -6.48 0.15 8.87
CA LEU A 27 -5.26 -0.59 8.54
C LEU A 27 -5.56 -2.03 8.12
N GLY A 28 -6.43 -2.72 8.85
CA GLY A 28 -6.82 -4.10 8.54
C GLY A 28 -7.50 -4.22 7.18
N THR A 29 -8.43 -3.32 6.87
CA THR A 29 -9.12 -3.28 5.57
C THR A 29 -8.14 -3.00 4.45
N ALA A 30 -7.23 -2.04 4.64
CA ALA A 30 -6.20 -1.72 3.65
C ALA A 30 -5.27 -2.91 3.40
N VAL A 31 -4.84 -3.62 4.45
CA VAL A 31 -3.99 -4.83 4.32
C VAL A 31 -4.69 -5.92 3.52
N VAL A 32 -5.96 -6.22 3.82
CA VAL A 32 -6.73 -7.24 3.10
C VAL A 32 -6.95 -6.84 1.64
N PHE A 33 -7.30 -5.58 1.38
CA PHE A 33 -7.47 -5.06 0.03
C PHE A 33 -6.16 -5.16 -0.78
N LEU A 34 -5.04 -4.75 -0.19
CA LEU A 34 -3.74 -4.84 -0.84
C LEU A 34 -3.32 -6.29 -1.06
N ALA A 35 -3.57 -7.20 -0.11
CA ALA A 35 -3.30 -8.62 -0.29
C ALA A 35 -4.13 -9.20 -1.45
N ALA A 36 -5.43 -8.93 -1.50
CA ALA A 36 -6.31 -9.41 -2.56
C ALA A 36 -5.86 -8.88 -3.94
N THR A 37 -5.59 -7.58 -4.05
CA THR A 37 -5.12 -6.99 -5.31
C THR A 37 -3.75 -7.52 -5.73
N ASN A 38 -2.82 -7.73 -4.80
CA ASN A 38 -1.52 -8.33 -5.15
C ASN A 38 -1.65 -9.81 -5.53
N LEU A 39 -2.61 -10.55 -4.96
CA LEU A 39 -2.88 -11.92 -5.38
C LEU A 39 -3.38 -11.97 -6.83
N VAL A 40 -4.29 -11.07 -7.19
CA VAL A 40 -4.79 -10.95 -8.57
C VAL A 40 -3.64 -10.64 -9.55
N LYS A 41 -2.64 -9.86 -9.15
CA LYS A 41 -1.45 -9.56 -9.98
C LYS A 41 -0.61 -10.79 -10.33
N LEU A 42 -0.67 -11.86 -9.54
CA LEU A 42 0.11 -13.07 -9.84
C LEU A 42 -0.30 -13.70 -11.18
N VAL A 43 -1.58 -13.58 -11.58
CA VAL A 43 -2.06 -14.11 -12.86
C VAL A 43 -1.37 -13.44 -14.06
N PRO A 44 -1.46 -12.10 -14.26
CA PRO A 44 -0.76 -11.45 -15.36
C PRO A 44 0.76 -11.57 -15.24
N TYR A 45 1.34 -11.62 -14.03
CA TYR A 45 2.77 -11.87 -13.87
C TYR A 45 3.18 -13.27 -14.34
N GLY A 46 2.34 -14.28 -14.11
CA GLY A 46 2.52 -15.61 -14.67
C GLY A 46 2.48 -15.61 -16.19
N LEU A 47 1.49 -14.93 -16.79
CA LEU A 47 1.35 -14.80 -18.25
C LEU A 47 2.53 -14.06 -18.90
N LEU A 48 3.12 -13.08 -18.20
CA LEU A 48 4.30 -12.36 -18.65
C LEU A 48 5.62 -13.12 -18.38
N GLY A 49 5.57 -14.34 -17.83
CA GLY A 49 6.76 -15.13 -17.51
C GLY A 49 7.59 -14.59 -16.34
N LEU A 50 7.05 -13.63 -15.57
CA LEU A 50 7.74 -13.01 -14.43
C LEU A 50 7.78 -13.92 -13.19
N LEU A 51 6.98 -14.98 -13.16
CA LEU A 51 7.03 -16.03 -12.12
C LEU A 51 8.06 -17.13 -12.47
N SER A 52 9.27 -16.73 -12.87
CA SER A 52 10.37 -17.65 -13.13
C SER A 52 10.96 -18.20 -11.81
N VAL A 53 11.64 -19.36 -11.88
CA VAL A 53 12.31 -19.97 -10.72
C VAL A 53 13.30 -18.98 -10.09
N GLU A 54 14.05 -18.24 -10.90
CA GLU A 54 14.99 -17.21 -10.43
C GLU A 54 14.27 -16.15 -9.59
N ASN A 55 13.19 -15.54 -10.10
CA ASN A 55 12.45 -14.52 -9.36
C ASN A 55 11.81 -15.07 -8.07
N LEU A 56 11.34 -16.32 -8.09
CA LEU A 56 10.81 -16.99 -6.91
C LEU A 56 11.90 -17.26 -5.85
N THR A 57 13.11 -17.63 -6.26
CA THR A 57 14.23 -17.80 -5.31
C THR A 57 14.64 -16.47 -4.68
N VAL A 58 14.68 -15.37 -5.46
CA VAL A 58 14.92 -14.03 -4.92
C VAL A 58 13.81 -13.65 -3.93
N ALA A 59 12.55 -13.89 -4.28
CA ALA A 59 11.42 -13.63 -3.38
C ALA A 59 11.53 -14.43 -2.07
N LEU A 60 11.96 -15.69 -2.13
CA LEU A 60 12.18 -16.54 -0.96
C LEU A 60 13.27 -15.97 -0.04
N LEU A 61 14.39 -15.53 -0.61
CA LEU A 61 15.50 -14.91 0.14
C LEU A 61 15.09 -13.60 0.81
N LEU A 62 14.09 -12.90 0.27
CA LEU A 62 13.57 -11.65 0.84
C LEU A 62 12.51 -11.87 1.94
N ILE A 63 12.03 -13.11 2.18
CA ILE A 63 11.05 -13.40 3.24
C ILE A 63 11.47 -12.87 4.62
N PRO A 64 12.74 -13.04 5.09
CA PRO A 64 13.16 -12.51 6.38
C PRO A 64 13.09 -10.98 6.45
N VAL A 65 13.43 -10.31 5.35
CA VAL A 65 13.35 -8.85 5.25
C VAL A 65 11.90 -8.39 5.28
N ALA A 66 11.01 -9.08 4.56
CA ALA A 66 9.57 -8.82 4.61
C ALA A 66 9.00 -9.02 6.02
N TRP A 67 9.41 -10.09 6.71
CA TRP A 67 9.00 -10.36 8.08
C TRP A 67 9.45 -9.25 9.06
N LEU A 68 10.70 -8.79 8.95
CA LEU A 68 11.20 -7.65 9.73
C LEU A 68 10.41 -6.37 9.42
N GLY A 69 10.13 -6.10 8.15
CA GLY A 69 9.31 -4.96 7.73
C GLY A 69 7.91 -4.98 8.35
N VAL A 70 7.24 -6.14 8.35
CA VAL A 70 5.92 -6.30 8.99
C VAL A 70 6.01 -6.04 10.49
N ARG A 71 7.02 -6.58 11.18
CA ARG A 71 7.22 -6.35 12.61
C ARG A 71 7.46 -4.89 12.94
N LEU A 72 8.29 -4.20 12.15
CA LEU A 72 8.52 -2.76 12.29
C LEU A 72 7.23 -1.96 12.08
N GLY A 73 6.45 -2.28 11.04
CA GLY A 73 5.15 -1.67 10.79
C GLY A 73 4.19 -1.84 11.98
N LEU A 74 4.11 -3.04 12.56
CA LEU A 74 3.31 -3.33 13.75
C LEU A 74 3.76 -2.55 14.99
N VAL A 75 5.06 -2.29 15.15
CA VAL A 75 5.58 -1.47 16.26
C VAL A 75 5.24 0.00 16.03
N ILE A 76 5.41 0.52 14.82
CA ILE A 76 5.13 1.91 14.48
C ILE A 76 3.63 2.21 14.65
N GLN A 77 2.75 1.37 14.09
CA GLN A 77 1.30 1.59 14.18
C GLN A 77 0.78 1.59 15.62
N LYS A 78 1.42 0.83 16.52
CA LYS A 78 1.05 0.77 17.94
C LYS A 78 1.43 2.05 18.67
N ARG A 79 2.52 2.70 18.27
CA ARG A 79 3.00 3.96 18.86
C ARG A 79 2.27 5.20 18.34
N LEU A 80 1.66 5.12 17.16
CA LEU A 80 0.96 6.24 16.53
C LEU A 80 -0.45 6.41 17.09
N SER A 81 -0.83 7.62 17.52
CA SER A 81 -2.21 7.90 17.95
C SER A 81 -3.17 7.85 16.74
N GLY A 82 -4.45 7.54 17.00
CA GLY A 82 -5.47 7.52 15.93
C GLY A 82 -5.62 8.89 15.26
N GLU A 83 -5.58 9.96 16.03
CA GLU A 83 -5.68 11.33 15.52
C GLU A 83 -4.50 11.71 14.61
N LEU A 84 -3.26 11.47 15.06
CA LEU A 84 -2.06 11.74 14.26
C LEU A 84 -2.05 10.90 12.97
N PHE A 85 -2.50 9.65 13.05
CA PHE A 85 -2.61 8.79 11.88
C PHE A 85 -3.50 9.40 10.79
N PHE A 86 -4.72 9.83 11.16
CA PHE A 86 -5.64 10.42 10.20
C PHE A 86 -5.18 11.79 9.70
N GLN A 87 -4.58 12.61 10.55
CA GLN A 87 -3.99 13.89 10.15
C GLN A 87 -2.86 13.70 9.13
N LEU A 88 -1.99 12.72 9.32
CA LEU A 88 -0.90 12.41 8.38
C LEU A 88 -1.46 11.93 7.04
N ILE A 89 -2.43 11.02 7.03
CA ILE A 89 -3.05 10.53 5.78
C ILE A 89 -3.70 11.69 5.02
N LEU A 90 -4.48 12.52 5.72
CA LEU A 90 -5.15 13.66 5.10
C LEU A 90 -4.12 14.65 4.53
N GLY A 91 -3.08 14.98 5.30
CA GLY A 91 -2.00 15.86 4.85
C GLY A 91 -1.28 15.33 3.60
N LEU A 92 -0.95 14.03 3.58
CA LEU A 92 -0.33 13.39 2.42
C LEU A 92 -1.27 13.37 1.19
N LEU A 93 -2.58 13.17 1.38
CA LEU A 93 -3.56 13.22 0.29
C LEU A 93 -3.72 14.63 -0.28
N ILE A 94 -3.70 15.67 0.55
CA ILE A 94 -3.71 17.06 0.09
C ILE A 94 -2.45 17.36 -0.73
N LEU A 95 -1.27 16.98 -0.22
CA LEU A 95 -0.01 17.16 -0.94
C LEU A 95 -0.01 16.42 -2.28
N LEU A 96 -0.56 15.20 -2.31
CA LEU A 96 -0.72 14.45 -3.55
C LEU A 96 -1.69 15.14 -4.51
N GLY A 97 -2.82 15.63 -4.02
CA GLY A 97 -3.79 16.38 -4.84
C GLY A 97 -3.16 17.62 -5.48
N ILE A 98 -2.39 18.40 -4.70
CA ILE A 98 -1.64 19.55 -5.22
C ILE A 98 -0.66 19.09 -6.30
N ARG A 99 0.11 18.03 -6.05
CA ARG A 99 1.06 17.49 -7.01
C ARG A 99 0.39 17.04 -8.32
N LEU A 100 -0.75 16.36 -8.23
CA LEU A 100 -1.51 15.92 -9.41
C LEU A 100 -2.04 17.10 -10.24
N ILE A 101 -2.44 18.20 -9.61
CA ILE A 101 -2.86 19.42 -10.31
C ILE A 101 -1.69 20.04 -11.06
N ILE A 102 -0.51 20.11 -10.43
CA ILE A 102 0.71 20.63 -11.07
C ILE A 102 1.12 19.74 -12.25
N ASP A 103 1.18 18.42 -12.04
CA ASP A 103 1.56 17.44 -13.06
C ASP A 103 0.58 17.43 -14.24
N GLY A 104 -0.71 17.72 -14.01
CA GLY A 104 -1.74 17.77 -15.06
C GLY A 104 -1.91 19.14 -15.74
N ALA A 105 -1.30 20.19 -15.20
CA ALA A 105 -1.34 21.54 -15.76
C ALA A 105 -0.13 21.84 -16.68
N GLY A 106 0.86 20.94 -16.75
CA GLY A 106 1.98 20.96 -17.70
C GLY A 106 1.85 19.90 -18.77
#